data_AF-A0A819AH77-F1
#
_entry.id   AF-A0A819AH77-F1
#
_cell.length_a   1.000
_cell.length_b   1.000
_cell.length_c   1.000
_cell.angle_alpha   90.00
_cell.angle_beta   90.00
_cell.angle_gamma   90.00
#
_symmetry.space_group_name_H-M   'P 1'
#
loop_
_entity.id
_entity.type
_entity.pdbx_description
1 polymer ?
#
loop_
_entity_poly.entity_id
_entity_poly.type
_entity_poly.pdbx_seq_one_letter_code
_entity_poly.pdbx_strand_id
1 'polypeptide(L)'
;MDDDEAFCTFDWGQKILPQEHREAQSAYFGKKGMSVLVGSFVWKDSAQRLASTATTTTSLSSRTYSTESYIVAITNAAQTELDTLSAGEIITKQFKIDYPHIKKLHKRTDNAGNFSSHATPEAEKLICERLGIKLLTRDYSEVQKGKDICDRICGISKARLRSWEATGNDLLNAIDIKEGMEYAGGIKNTKIAVAEIVSDQEALEIIVKYSNLFDFHQLVISSQIGSIEKTCVSQALQKVNKMNDEFNSTSMINNEKRTSAAKLVNQ
;
A
#
# COMPACT_ATOMS: atom_id res chain seq x y z
N MET A 1 1.22 -14.66 18.54
CA MET A 1 0.91 -13.24 18.54
C MET A 1 1.18 -12.68 19.91
N ASP A 2 2.37 -12.13 20.03
CA ASP A 2 2.85 -11.39 21.18
C ASP A 2 2.19 -9.99 21.24
N ASP A 3 2.44 -9.25 22.32
CA ASP A 3 1.81 -7.94 22.56
C ASP A 3 2.34 -6.83 21.62
N ASP A 4 3.47 -7.07 20.93
CA ASP A 4 4.08 -6.16 19.94
C ASP A 4 3.88 -6.65 18.48
N GLU A 5 3.05 -7.67 18.28
CA GLU A 5 2.71 -8.23 16.98
C GLU A 5 1.31 -7.78 16.55
N ALA A 6 1.07 -7.71 15.23
CA ALA A 6 -0.27 -7.63 14.68
C ALA A 6 -0.40 -8.54 13.45
N PHE A 7 -1.60 -9.04 13.22
CA PHE A 7 -1.98 -9.75 12.01
C PHE A 7 -2.74 -8.80 11.10
N CYS A 8 -2.37 -8.71 9.82
CA CYS A 8 -3.03 -7.87 8.85
C CYS A 8 -3.49 -8.66 7.63
N THR A 9 -4.67 -8.32 7.12
CA THR A 9 -5.18 -8.82 5.84
C THR A 9 -5.35 -7.64 4.89
N PHE A 10 -4.87 -7.78 3.65
CA PHE A 10 -5.02 -6.79 2.60
C PHE A 10 -5.80 -7.38 1.44
N ASP A 11 -6.75 -6.61 0.93
CA ASP A 11 -7.58 -7.01 -0.20
C ASP A 11 -8.04 -5.80 -1.02
N TRP A 12 -8.13 -5.99 -2.33
CA TRP A 12 -8.73 -5.02 -3.23
C TRP A 12 -10.24 -5.19 -3.23
N GLY A 13 -10.96 -4.13 -2.83
CA GLY A 13 -12.40 -4.11 -3.01
C GLY A 13 -12.79 -4.13 -4.48
N GLN A 14 -13.96 -4.70 -4.78
CA GLN A 14 -14.60 -4.53 -6.08
C GLN A 14 -14.68 -3.03 -6.41
N LYS A 15 -14.30 -2.68 -7.63
CA LYS A 15 -14.31 -1.29 -8.09
C LYS A 15 -15.65 -0.60 -7.88
N ILE A 16 -15.58 0.64 -7.43
CA ILE A 16 -16.72 1.53 -7.21
C ILE A 16 -16.95 2.29 -8.52
N LEU A 17 -18.12 2.13 -9.12
CA LEU A 17 -18.45 2.88 -10.32
C LEU A 17 -18.77 4.33 -9.94
N PRO A 18 -18.31 5.32 -10.72
CA PRO A 18 -18.79 6.67 -10.58
C PRO A 18 -20.31 6.73 -10.73
N GLN A 19 -21.00 7.50 -9.90
CA GLN A 19 -22.46 7.64 -9.93
C GLN A 19 -22.83 9.10 -9.64
N GLU A 20 -23.80 9.62 -10.38
CA GLU A 20 -24.43 10.90 -10.06
C GLU A 20 -25.77 10.62 -9.39
N HIS A 21 -26.18 11.45 -8.43
CA HIS A 21 -27.47 11.29 -7.75
C HIS A 21 -28.65 11.22 -8.74
N ARG A 22 -28.51 11.92 -9.88
CA ARG A 22 -29.48 11.90 -10.98
C ARG A 22 -28.79 11.57 -12.29
N GLU A 23 -28.54 10.28 -12.47
CA GLU A 23 -27.89 9.80 -13.67
C GLU A 23 -28.90 9.39 -14.76
N ALA A 24 -28.67 9.85 -15.99
CA ALA A 24 -29.40 9.35 -17.15
C ALA A 24 -28.99 7.91 -17.48
N GLN A 25 -29.94 7.06 -17.88
CA GLN A 25 -29.66 5.65 -18.21
C GLN A 25 -28.55 5.48 -19.27
N SER A 26 -28.41 6.45 -20.19
CA SER A 26 -27.37 6.46 -21.22
C SER A 26 -25.96 6.72 -20.67
N ALA A 27 -25.83 7.39 -19.52
CA ALA A 27 -24.53 7.69 -18.90
C ALA A 27 -23.97 6.50 -18.09
N TYR A 28 -24.81 5.50 -17.80
CA TYR A 28 -24.48 4.38 -16.93
C TYR A 28 -23.47 3.39 -17.54
N PHE A 29 -23.46 3.23 -18.87
CA PHE A 29 -22.69 2.18 -19.51
C PHE A 29 -21.21 2.56 -19.73
N GLY A 30 -20.30 1.62 -19.47
CA GLY A 30 -18.88 1.77 -19.81
C GLY A 30 -18.04 2.62 -18.84
N LYS A 31 -18.57 2.93 -17.65
CA LYS A 31 -17.84 3.71 -16.65
C LYS A 31 -16.60 2.97 -16.15
N LYS A 32 -15.49 3.70 -16.07
CA LYS A 32 -14.27 3.22 -15.42
C LYS A 32 -14.45 3.27 -13.91
N GLY A 33 -14.34 2.11 -13.25
CA GLY A 33 -14.45 2.04 -11.80
C GLY A 33 -13.21 2.57 -11.08
N MET A 34 -13.43 3.20 -9.94
CA MET A 34 -12.44 3.64 -8.96
C MET A 34 -12.07 2.49 -8.04
N SER A 35 -10.83 2.49 -7.55
CA SER A 35 -10.28 1.38 -6.78
C SER A 35 -10.17 1.73 -5.29
N VAL A 36 -10.37 0.73 -4.43
CA VAL A 36 -10.13 0.84 -2.99
C VAL A 36 -9.30 -0.36 -2.52
N LEU A 37 -8.16 -0.10 -1.90
CA LEU A 37 -7.41 -1.13 -1.17
C LEU A 37 -7.77 -1.04 0.30
N VAL A 38 -8.11 -2.17 0.91
CA VAL A 38 -8.41 -2.27 2.33
C VAL A 38 -7.31 -3.07 3.01
N GLY A 39 -6.78 -2.53 4.11
CA GLY A 39 -5.89 -3.23 5.02
C GLY A 39 -6.49 -3.25 6.42
N SER A 40 -6.77 -4.44 6.94
CA SER A 40 -7.37 -4.62 8.26
C SER A 40 -6.39 -5.31 9.20
N PHE A 41 -6.21 -4.73 10.39
CA PHE A 41 -5.26 -5.17 11.40
C PHE A 41 -6.01 -5.73 12.61
N VAL A 42 -5.45 -6.77 13.22
CA VAL A 42 -5.92 -7.37 14.45
C VAL A 42 -4.72 -7.55 15.37
N TRP A 43 -4.83 -7.09 16.61
CA TRP A 43 -3.80 -7.31 17.61
C TRP A 43 -4.37 -7.59 19.00
N LYS A 44 -3.51 -8.11 19.87
CA LYS A 44 -3.88 -8.42 21.25
C LYS A 44 -3.80 -7.16 22.10
N ASP A 45 -4.83 -6.90 22.90
CA ASP A 45 -4.76 -5.81 23.86
C ASP A 45 -3.95 -6.20 25.09
N SER A 46 -3.07 -5.29 25.50
CA SER A 46 -2.31 -5.41 26.74
C SER A 46 -3.27 -5.30 27.93
N ALA A 47 -3.20 -6.25 28.87
CA ALA A 47 -4.07 -6.30 30.06
C ALA A 47 -4.08 -4.99 30.87
N GLN A 48 -2.98 -4.22 30.85
CA GLN A 48 -2.89 -2.91 31.52
C GLN A 48 -3.77 -1.82 30.90
N ARG A 49 -4.13 -1.89 29.60
CA ARG A 49 -5.03 -0.91 28.96
C ARG A 49 -6.51 -1.15 29.26
N LEU A 50 -6.88 -2.37 29.64
CA LEU A 50 -8.27 -2.73 29.99
C LEU A 50 -8.60 -2.44 31.46
N ALA A 51 -7.59 -2.42 32.32
CA ALA A 51 -7.74 -2.14 33.75
C ALA A 51 -8.19 -0.69 34.04
N SER A 52 -8.00 0.26 33.11
CA SER A 52 -8.45 1.65 33.27
C SER A 52 -9.94 1.87 32.96
N THR A 53 -10.67 0.86 32.46
CA THR A 53 -12.05 1.04 31.95
C THR A 53 -13.06 0.07 32.57
N ALA A 54 -12.62 -0.91 33.38
CA ALA A 54 -13.50 -1.94 33.93
C ALA A 54 -13.74 -1.74 35.43
N THR A 55 -14.80 -1.00 35.77
CA THR A 55 -15.39 -1.06 37.11
C THR A 55 -16.28 -2.29 37.21
N THR A 56 -15.94 -3.17 38.16
CA THR A 56 -16.75 -4.27 38.73
C THR A 56 -16.97 -5.57 37.94
N THR A 57 -16.66 -6.65 38.69
CA THR A 57 -17.20 -8.02 38.68
C THR A 57 -16.75 -9.04 37.60
N THR A 58 -15.96 -9.99 38.08
CA THR A 58 -15.89 -11.43 37.72
C THR A 58 -16.10 -11.82 36.26
N SER A 59 -15.02 -12.13 35.54
CA SER A 59 -15.07 -13.13 34.46
C SER A 59 -13.67 -13.52 33.99
N LEU A 60 -13.52 -14.79 33.60
CA LEU A 60 -12.40 -15.44 32.90
C LEU A 60 -11.51 -14.46 32.12
N SER A 61 -10.18 -14.55 32.25
CA SER A 61 -9.19 -13.75 31.53
C SER A 61 -9.19 -14.04 30.02
N SER A 62 -10.27 -13.67 29.34
CA SER A 62 -10.35 -13.77 27.88
C SER A 62 -9.39 -12.74 27.29
N ARG A 63 -8.50 -13.21 26.41
CA ARG A 63 -7.62 -12.32 25.65
C ARG A 63 -8.51 -11.48 24.75
N THR A 64 -8.57 -10.17 25.00
CA THR A 64 -9.28 -9.24 24.13
C THR A 64 -8.39 -8.86 22.95
N TYR A 65 -8.99 -8.81 21.77
CA TYR A 65 -8.33 -8.37 20.55
C TYR A 65 -8.94 -7.06 20.09
N SER A 66 -8.08 -6.15 19.66
CA SER A 66 -8.45 -4.92 18.98
C SER A 66 -8.31 -5.09 17.47
N THR A 67 -9.08 -4.30 16.74
CA THR A 67 -9.04 -4.28 15.27
C THR A 67 -9.27 -2.87 14.74
N GLU A 68 -8.51 -2.53 13.71
CA GLU A 68 -8.62 -1.27 12.98
C GLU A 68 -8.39 -1.56 11.48
N SER A 69 -9.19 -0.93 10.64
CA SER A 69 -9.11 -1.04 9.18
C SER A 69 -8.72 0.30 8.56
N TYR A 70 -8.05 0.23 7.43
CA TYR A 70 -7.61 1.39 6.67
C TYR A 70 -8.00 1.18 5.22
N ILE A 71 -8.55 2.22 4.60
CA ILE A 71 -8.95 2.21 3.20
C ILE A 71 -8.15 3.29 2.48
N VAL A 72 -7.54 2.95 1.35
CA VAL A 72 -6.98 3.91 0.40
C VAL A 72 -7.84 3.91 -0.85
N ALA A 73 -8.49 5.04 -1.11
CA ALA A 73 -9.28 5.29 -2.32
C ALA A 73 -8.43 5.94 -3.41
N ILE A 74 -8.56 5.43 -4.63
CA ILE A 74 -7.76 5.86 -5.79
C ILE A 74 -8.68 5.95 -7.01
N THR A 75 -8.80 7.15 -7.58
CA THR A 75 -9.69 7.41 -8.74
C THR A 75 -9.26 6.58 -9.95
N ASN A 76 -7.95 6.55 -10.20
CA ASN A 76 -7.36 5.87 -11.33
C ASN A 76 -6.29 4.88 -10.86
N ALA A 77 -6.67 3.62 -10.67
CA ALA A 77 -5.71 2.54 -10.47
C ALA A 77 -6.00 1.38 -11.41
N ALA A 78 -4.93 0.84 -11.99
CA ALA A 78 -4.99 -0.39 -12.78
C ALA A 78 -5.03 -1.64 -11.88
N GLN A 79 -4.82 -1.48 -10.56
CA GLN A 79 -4.69 -2.57 -9.59
C GLN A 79 -3.51 -3.48 -9.93
N THR A 80 -2.40 -2.85 -10.34
CA THR A 80 -1.12 -3.50 -10.60
C THR A 80 -0.38 -3.81 -9.31
N GLU A 81 0.72 -4.54 -9.40
CA GLU A 81 1.63 -4.73 -8.27
C GLU A 81 2.14 -3.40 -7.68
N LEU A 82 2.50 -2.42 -8.53
CA LEU A 82 2.93 -1.11 -8.05
C LEU A 82 1.80 -0.41 -7.27
N ASP A 83 0.57 -0.50 -7.77
CA ASP A 83 -0.60 0.06 -7.07
C ASP A 83 -0.75 -0.58 -5.69
N THR A 84 -0.64 -1.91 -5.63
CA THR A 84 -0.74 -2.70 -4.40
C THR A 84 0.33 -2.33 -3.39
N LEU A 85 1.61 -2.30 -3.81
CA LEU A 85 2.73 -1.98 -2.93
C LEU A 85 2.62 -0.55 -2.41
N SER A 86 2.25 0.39 -3.27
CA SER A 86 2.16 1.81 -2.90
C SER A 86 1.02 2.09 -1.95
N ALA A 87 -0.18 1.60 -2.23
CA ALA A 87 -1.31 1.73 -1.33
C ALA A 87 -1.08 0.93 -0.03
N GLY A 88 -0.43 -0.23 -0.12
CA GLY A 88 -0.03 -1.05 1.03
C GLY A 88 0.93 -0.33 1.97
N GLU A 89 1.91 0.39 1.43
CA GLU A 89 2.83 1.24 2.21
C GLU A 89 2.08 2.35 2.94
N ILE A 90 1.19 3.08 2.25
CA ILE A 90 0.40 4.17 2.86
C ILE A 90 -0.36 3.66 4.08
N ILE A 91 -1.05 2.52 3.94
CA ILE A 91 -1.80 1.89 5.03
C ILE A 91 -0.86 1.46 6.16
N THR A 92 0.24 0.78 5.84
CA THR A 92 1.16 0.25 6.85
C THR A 92 1.86 1.37 7.62
N LYS A 93 2.22 2.46 6.93
CA LYS A 93 2.78 3.67 7.53
C LYS A 93 1.78 4.31 8.49
N GLN A 94 0.53 4.47 8.08
CA GLN A 94 -0.51 5.05 8.93
C GLN A 94 -0.77 4.17 10.17
N PHE A 95 -0.87 2.85 9.99
CA PHE A 95 -1.01 1.91 11.10
C PHE A 95 0.16 2.01 12.09
N LYS A 96 1.41 2.15 11.60
CA LYS A 96 2.59 2.33 12.46
C LYS A 96 2.54 3.62 13.27
N ILE A 97 2.07 4.71 12.67
CA ILE A 97 1.89 6.00 13.35
C ILE A 97 0.86 5.87 14.46
N ASP A 98 -0.26 5.20 14.19
CA ASP A 98 -1.36 5.04 15.13
C ASP A 98 -1.03 4.06 16.27
N TYR A 99 -0.25 3.02 15.97
CA TYR A 99 0.09 1.95 16.91
C TYR A 99 1.61 1.70 16.97
N PRO A 100 2.39 2.67 17.49
CA PRO A 100 3.86 2.61 17.45
C PRO A 100 4.44 1.45 18.26
N HIS A 101 3.68 0.94 19.24
CA HIS A 101 4.04 -0.21 20.07
C HIS A 101 4.09 -1.53 19.28
N ILE A 102 3.39 -1.63 18.15
CA ILE A 102 3.47 -2.80 17.26
C ILE A 102 4.75 -2.71 16.45
N LYS A 103 5.59 -3.74 16.57
CA LYS A 103 6.92 -3.81 15.94
C LYS A 103 7.00 -4.92 14.90
N LYS A 104 6.04 -5.84 14.89
CA LYS A 104 6.09 -7.03 14.06
C LYS A 104 4.74 -7.26 13.37
N LEU A 105 4.76 -7.67 12.11
CA LEU A 105 3.55 -7.94 11.33
C LEU A 105 3.54 -9.36 10.75
N HIS A 106 2.37 -9.99 10.80
CA HIS A 106 2.00 -11.13 9.98
C HIS A 106 1.05 -10.63 8.91
N LYS A 107 1.43 -10.73 7.63
CA LYS A 107 0.62 -10.23 6.52
C LYS A 107 -0.04 -11.38 5.78
N ARG A 108 -1.32 -11.20 5.47
CA ARG A 108 -2.07 -12.09 4.59
C ARG A 108 -2.71 -11.29 3.45
N THR A 109 -2.72 -11.87 2.26
CA THR A 109 -3.43 -11.32 1.10
C THR A 109 -4.30 -12.40 0.47
N ASP A 110 -5.14 -12.05 -0.50
CA ASP A 110 -5.64 -13.05 -1.43
C ASP A 110 -4.51 -13.51 -2.39
N ASN A 111 -4.78 -14.52 -3.21
CA ASN A 111 -3.83 -15.00 -4.21
C ASN A 111 -4.11 -14.38 -5.60
N ALA A 112 -4.50 -13.10 -5.64
CA ALA A 112 -4.68 -12.39 -6.90
C ALA A 112 -3.33 -12.01 -7.52
N GLY A 113 -3.31 -11.86 -8.85
CA GLY A 113 -2.11 -11.57 -9.64
C GLY A 113 -1.33 -10.31 -9.20
N ASN A 114 -2.02 -9.36 -8.58
CA ASN A 114 -1.44 -8.11 -8.09
C ASN A 114 -0.82 -8.19 -6.69
N PHE A 115 -0.92 -9.34 -6.02
CA PHE A 115 -0.20 -9.69 -4.80
C PHE A 115 0.81 -10.83 -5.01
N SER A 116 0.82 -11.47 -6.18
CA SER A 116 1.48 -12.75 -6.40
C SER A 116 2.76 -12.71 -7.24
N SER A 117 3.37 -11.55 -7.44
CA SER A 117 4.63 -11.46 -8.17
C SER A 117 5.78 -12.06 -7.34
N HIS A 118 6.85 -12.49 -8.01
CA HIS A 118 8.07 -12.96 -7.34
C HIS A 118 8.76 -11.87 -6.51
N ALA A 119 8.62 -10.61 -6.91
CA ALA A 119 9.23 -9.47 -6.24
C ALA A 119 8.41 -8.95 -5.05
N THR A 120 7.09 -9.18 -5.06
CA THR A 120 6.16 -8.61 -4.08
C THR A 120 6.54 -8.93 -2.62
N PRO A 121 6.89 -10.19 -2.25
CA PRO A 121 7.26 -10.50 -0.87
C PRO A 121 8.49 -9.73 -0.37
N GLU A 122 9.52 -9.59 -1.22
CA GLU A 122 10.75 -8.88 -0.84
C GLU A 122 10.51 -7.37 -0.76
N ALA A 123 9.75 -6.80 -1.71
CA ALA A 123 9.38 -5.40 -1.67
C ALA A 123 8.57 -5.05 -0.41
N GLU A 124 7.61 -5.89 -0.01
CA GLU A 124 6.83 -5.69 1.21
C GLU A 124 7.69 -5.77 2.48
N LYS A 125 8.64 -6.70 2.52
CA LYS A 125 9.60 -6.80 3.62
C LYS A 125 10.42 -5.52 3.75
N LEU A 126 10.94 -4.99 2.63
CA LEU A 126 11.73 -3.76 2.60
C LEU A 126 10.91 -2.51 2.95
N ILE A 127 9.64 -2.45 2.51
CA ILE A 127 8.69 -1.43 2.96
C ILE A 127 8.52 -1.50 4.49
N CYS A 128 8.30 -2.69 5.06
CA CYS A 128 8.14 -2.84 6.50
C CYS A 128 9.41 -2.42 7.25
N GLU A 129 10.59 -2.84 6.80
CA GLU A 129 11.88 -2.50 7.42
C GLU A 129 12.12 -0.99 7.42
N ARG A 130 11.84 -0.30 6.31
CA ARG A 130 11.91 1.16 6.20
C ARG A 130 10.95 1.87 7.17
N LEU A 131 9.81 1.27 7.46
CA LEU A 131 8.83 1.77 8.45
C LEU A 131 9.17 1.36 9.90
N GLY A 132 10.27 0.63 10.12
CA GLY A 132 10.66 0.14 11.44
C GLY A 132 9.75 -0.97 11.97
N ILE A 133 9.20 -1.79 11.07
CA ILE A 133 8.39 -2.98 11.34
C ILE A 133 9.09 -4.21 10.80
N LYS A 134 9.13 -5.28 11.57
CA LYS A 134 9.59 -6.60 11.11
C LYS A 134 8.43 -7.39 10.51
N LEU A 135 8.49 -7.71 9.22
CA LEU A 135 7.55 -8.65 8.59
C LEU A 135 7.96 -10.08 8.96
N LEU A 136 7.12 -10.79 9.71
CA LEU A 136 7.41 -12.15 10.20
C LEU A 136 6.93 -13.23 9.25
N THR A 137 5.69 -13.11 8.77
CA THR A 137 5.11 -14.05 7.82
C THR A 137 4.36 -13.29 6.74
N ARG A 138 4.34 -13.88 5.54
CA ARG A 138 3.54 -13.42 4.41
C ARG A 138 2.83 -14.64 3.83
N ASP A 139 1.52 -14.66 3.95
CA ASP A 139 0.69 -15.82 3.61
C ASP A 139 -0.37 -15.44 2.57
N TYR A 140 -0.78 -16.42 1.76
CA TYR A 140 -1.94 -16.29 0.88
C TYR A 140 -3.17 -16.92 1.52
N SER A 141 -4.34 -16.34 1.25
CA SER A 141 -5.62 -16.91 1.63
C SER A 141 -5.97 -18.06 0.69
N GLU A 142 -6.40 -19.19 1.26
CA GLU A 142 -6.87 -20.35 0.49
C GLU A 142 -8.14 -20.01 -0.30
N VAL A 143 -8.21 -20.54 -1.53
CA VAL A 143 -9.39 -20.42 -2.39
C VAL A 143 -10.58 -21.05 -1.64
N GLN A 144 -11.63 -20.26 -1.37
CA GLN A 144 -12.88 -20.66 -0.67
C GLN A 144 -12.90 -20.66 0.88
N LYS A 145 -11.84 -20.25 1.61
CA LYS A 145 -11.86 -20.22 3.10
C LYS A 145 -12.54 -18.99 3.73
N GLY A 146 -13.71 -18.64 3.23
CA GLY A 146 -14.63 -17.66 3.82
C GLY A 146 -14.29 -16.21 3.52
N LYS A 147 -15.33 -15.37 3.62
CA LYS A 147 -15.22 -13.91 3.49
C LYS A 147 -14.32 -13.38 4.60
N ASP A 148 -13.35 -12.54 4.24
CA ASP A 148 -12.42 -12.00 5.21
C ASP A 148 -12.98 -10.73 5.89
N ILE A 149 -12.16 -10.09 6.73
CA ILE A 149 -12.52 -8.84 7.38
C ILE A 149 -12.61 -7.68 6.37
N CYS A 150 -11.79 -7.70 5.32
CA CYS A 150 -11.78 -6.69 4.27
C CYS A 150 -13.08 -6.73 3.45
N ASP A 151 -13.59 -7.92 3.11
CA ASP A 151 -14.90 -8.14 2.50
C ASP A 151 -16.03 -7.48 3.30
N ARG A 152 -16.01 -7.64 4.63
CA ARG A 152 -17.00 -7.02 5.52
C ARG A 152 -16.91 -5.49 5.47
N ILE A 153 -15.70 -4.94 5.55
CA ILE A 153 -15.47 -3.50 5.47
C ILE A 153 -15.91 -2.96 4.11
N CYS A 154 -15.57 -3.63 3.01
CA CYS A 154 -16.03 -3.29 1.67
C CYS A 154 -17.57 -3.29 1.56
N GLY A 155 -18.24 -4.28 2.13
CA GLY A 155 -19.70 -4.35 2.16
C GLY A 155 -20.35 -3.16 2.88
N ILE A 156 -19.83 -2.81 4.05
CA ILE A 156 -20.29 -1.64 4.84
C ILE A 156 -20.00 -0.34 4.08
N SER A 157 -18.81 -0.23 3.49
CA SER A 157 -18.38 0.94 2.73
C SER A 157 -19.33 1.22 1.55
N LYS A 158 -19.67 0.20 0.77
CA LYS A 158 -20.64 0.33 -0.33
C LYS A 158 -22.03 0.75 0.16
N ALA A 159 -22.48 0.25 1.31
CA ALA A 159 -23.75 0.67 1.88
C ALA A 159 -23.73 2.16 2.28
N ARG A 160 -22.62 2.64 2.85
CA ARG A 160 -22.45 4.06 3.20
C ARG A 160 -22.44 4.97 1.99
N LEU A 161 -21.69 4.61 0.95
CA LEU A 161 -21.67 5.37 -0.30
C LEU A 161 -23.05 5.51 -0.93
N ARG A 162 -23.85 4.42 -0.97
CA ARG A 162 -25.24 4.49 -1.45
C ARG A 162 -26.12 5.41 -0.61
N SER A 163 -25.95 5.40 0.72
CA SER A 163 -26.70 6.31 1.60
C SER A 163 -26.30 7.77 1.39
N TRP A 164 -25.03 8.04 1.13
CA TRP A 164 -24.53 9.39 0.85
C TRP A 164 -24.94 9.90 -0.53
N GLU A 165 -24.96 9.04 -1.55
CA GLU A 165 -25.52 9.33 -2.88
C GLU A 165 -27.03 9.65 -2.78
N ALA A 166 -27.77 8.89 -1.97
CA ALA A 166 -29.21 9.10 -1.76
C ALA A 166 -29.55 10.46 -1.12
N THR A 167 -28.60 11.15 -0.48
CA THR A 167 -28.81 12.49 0.06
C THR A 167 -28.57 13.62 -0.95
N GLY A 168 -28.30 13.30 -2.22
CA GLY A 168 -28.11 14.29 -3.28
C GLY A 168 -26.67 14.56 -3.67
N ASN A 169 -25.71 13.75 -3.21
CA ASN A 169 -24.30 13.90 -3.54
C ASN A 169 -23.89 13.00 -4.71
N ASP A 170 -22.88 13.42 -5.44
CA ASP A 170 -22.30 12.65 -6.54
C ASP A 170 -21.03 11.92 -6.06
N LEU A 171 -20.80 10.74 -6.63
CA LEU A 171 -19.66 9.86 -6.37
C LEU A 171 -18.82 9.75 -7.64
N LEU A 172 -17.92 10.69 -7.88
CA LEU A 172 -17.19 10.80 -9.16
C LEU A 172 -15.70 10.49 -9.04
N ASN A 173 -15.11 10.76 -7.88
CA ASN A 173 -13.68 10.63 -7.64
C ASN A 173 -13.36 10.07 -6.23
N ALA A 174 -12.09 9.82 -5.95
CA ALA A 174 -11.67 9.24 -4.67
C ALA A 174 -11.92 10.15 -3.45
N ILE A 175 -11.98 11.47 -3.63
CA ILE A 175 -12.37 12.42 -2.57
C ILE A 175 -13.83 12.17 -2.19
N ASP A 176 -14.71 12.03 -3.18
CA ASP A 176 -16.12 11.71 -2.98
C ASP A 176 -16.28 10.34 -2.27
N ILE A 177 -15.45 9.34 -2.62
CA ILE A 177 -15.42 8.06 -1.90
C ILE A 177 -15.10 8.28 -0.42
N LYS A 178 -14.09 9.10 -0.11
CA LYS A 178 -13.72 9.39 1.27
C LYS A 178 -14.86 10.08 2.01
N GLU A 179 -15.38 11.16 1.46
CA GLU A 179 -16.48 11.92 2.07
C GLU A 179 -17.71 11.05 2.31
N GLY A 180 -18.08 10.23 1.32
CA GLY A 180 -19.22 9.32 1.45
C GLY A 180 -18.99 8.16 2.43
N MET A 181 -17.76 7.69 2.62
CA MET A 181 -17.44 6.69 3.64
C MET A 181 -17.39 7.30 5.05
N GLU A 182 -17.03 8.58 5.18
CA GLU A 182 -17.00 9.33 6.45
C GLU A 182 -18.38 9.90 6.83
N TYR A 183 -19.34 9.89 5.91
CA TYR A 183 -20.71 10.35 6.12
C TYR A 183 -21.43 9.66 7.30
N ALA A 184 -22.20 10.45 8.05
CA ALA A 184 -23.04 10.02 9.16
C ALA A 184 -22.28 9.17 10.22
N GLY A 185 -21.14 9.71 10.66
CA GLY A 185 -20.29 9.13 11.71
C GLY A 185 -19.25 8.12 11.23
N GLY A 186 -19.13 7.93 9.90
CA GLY A 186 -18.14 7.07 9.28
C GLY A 186 -18.37 5.57 9.50
N ILE A 187 -17.31 4.81 9.22
CA ILE A 187 -17.26 3.36 9.44
C ILE A 187 -16.49 3.11 10.73
N LYS A 188 -17.09 2.33 11.64
CA LYS A 188 -16.47 2.02 12.93
C LYS A 188 -15.09 1.38 12.76
N ASN A 189 -14.10 1.89 13.50
CA ASN A 189 -12.71 1.43 13.50
C ASN A 189 -12.08 1.39 12.09
N THR A 190 -12.45 2.34 11.24
CA THR A 190 -11.93 2.42 9.88
C THR A 190 -11.52 3.85 9.56
N LYS A 191 -10.30 4.01 9.04
CA LYS A 191 -9.79 5.28 8.52
C LYS A 191 -9.71 5.26 7.01
N ILE A 192 -10.03 6.38 6.36
CA ILE A 192 -10.05 6.50 4.90
C ILE A 192 -9.08 7.58 4.44
N ALA A 193 -8.22 7.21 3.50
CA ALA A 193 -7.28 8.10 2.84
C ALA A 193 -7.54 8.12 1.33
N VAL A 194 -7.17 9.23 0.70
CA VAL A 194 -7.17 9.38 -0.75
C VAL A 194 -5.73 9.40 -1.22
N ALA A 195 -5.43 8.69 -2.29
CA ALA A 195 -4.12 8.69 -2.90
C ALA A 195 -4.21 8.78 -4.42
N GLU A 196 -3.16 9.34 -5.01
CA GLU A 196 -2.86 9.25 -6.42
C GLU A 196 -1.52 8.52 -6.56
N ILE A 197 -1.51 7.46 -7.35
CA ILE A 197 -0.30 6.67 -7.59
C ILE A 197 0.26 7.10 -8.93
N VAL A 198 1.37 7.82 -8.89
CA VAL A 198 2.10 8.22 -10.10
C VAL A 198 3.08 7.11 -10.42
N SER A 199 2.79 6.36 -11.49
CA SER A 199 3.75 5.42 -12.05
C SER A 199 4.75 6.18 -12.90
N ASP A 200 6.00 6.26 -12.48
CA ASP A 200 7.09 6.60 -13.40
C ASP A 200 7.43 5.35 -14.21
N GLN A 201 7.34 5.45 -15.54
CA GLN A 201 7.61 4.36 -16.47
C GLN A 201 9.04 3.81 -16.26
N GLU A 202 10.00 4.69 -15.95
CA GLU A 202 11.39 4.33 -15.68
C GLU A 202 11.53 3.55 -14.35
N ALA A 203 10.80 3.96 -13.31
CA ALA A 203 10.81 3.27 -12.02
C ALA A 203 10.21 1.85 -12.13
N LEU A 204 9.15 1.69 -12.93
CA LEU A 204 8.54 0.40 -13.22
C LEU A 204 9.46 -0.54 -14.00
N GLU A 205 10.13 -0.05 -15.04
CA GLU A 205 11.09 -0.84 -15.82
C GLU A 205 12.27 -1.29 -14.95
N ILE A 206 12.74 -0.45 -14.03
CA ILE A 206 13.82 -0.80 -13.09
C ILE A 206 13.35 -1.87 -12.09
N ILE A 207 12.15 -1.74 -11.51
CA ILE A 207 11.60 -2.73 -10.57
C ILE A 207 11.44 -4.10 -11.26
N VAL A 208 10.92 -4.14 -12.49
CA VAL A 208 10.67 -5.38 -13.24
C VAL A 208 11.97 -6.00 -13.78
N LYS A 209 12.95 -5.18 -14.20
CA LYS A 209 14.22 -5.65 -14.77
C LYS A 209 15.21 -6.13 -13.72
N TYR A 210 15.17 -5.57 -12.51
CA TYR A 210 16.13 -5.86 -11.43
C TYR A 210 15.53 -6.57 -10.21
N SER A 211 14.28 -7.05 -10.32
CA SER A 211 13.63 -7.90 -9.31
C SER A 211 14.46 -9.12 -8.88
N ASN A 212 15.41 -9.53 -9.72
CA ASN A 212 16.28 -10.68 -9.48
C ASN A 212 17.69 -10.30 -8.95
N LEU A 213 18.01 -9.01 -8.74
CA LEU A 213 19.41 -8.61 -8.51
C LEU A 213 19.71 -7.47 -7.51
N PHE A 214 18.80 -6.62 -7.02
CA PHE A 214 19.21 -5.54 -6.09
C PHE A 214 18.19 -5.05 -5.03
N ASP A 215 18.77 -4.46 -3.98
CA ASP A 215 18.24 -3.88 -2.74
C ASP A 215 17.27 -2.69 -2.98
N PHE A 216 16.00 -2.80 -2.54
CA PHE A 216 14.91 -1.85 -2.81
C PHE A 216 14.96 -0.55 -1.97
N HIS A 217 16.11 0.10 -1.89
CA HIS A 217 16.25 1.35 -1.14
C HIS A 217 15.57 2.58 -1.80
N GLN A 218 14.92 2.43 -2.97
CA GLN A 218 14.45 3.55 -3.82
C GLN A 218 12.93 3.62 -4.08
N LEU A 219 12.08 2.85 -3.40
CA LEU A 219 10.64 3.03 -3.52
C LEU A 219 10.21 4.31 -2.77
N VAL A 220 10.10 5.44 -3.48
CA VAL A 220 9.61 6.72 -2.95
C VAL A 220 8.16 6.91 -3.39
N ILE A 221 7.22 6.79 -2.44
CA ILE A 221 5.81 7.13 -2.66
C ILE A 221 5.52 8.48 -2.00
N SER A 222 5.22 9.47 -2.85
CA SER A 222 4.76 10.79 -2.44
C SER A 222 3.45 10.64 -1.65
N SER A 223 3.44 11.11 -0.41
CA SER A 223 2.24 11.24 0.40
C SER A 223 2.14 12.68 0.87
N GLN A 224 1.49 13.56 0.09
CA GLN A 224 0.83 14.76 0.60
C GLN A 224 0.02 15.48 -0.49
N ILE A 225 -1.30 15.60 -0.27
CA ILE A 225 -2.10 16.67 -0.86
C ILE A 225 -1.93 17.88 0.06
N GLY A 226 -1.14 18.85 -0.39
CA GLY A 226 -0.94 20.13 0.31
C GLY A 226 0.53 20.52 0.42
N SER A 227 0.97 21.36 -0.53
CA SER A 227 2.32 21.93 -0.66
C SER A 227 3.34 21.01 -1.35
N ILE A 228 3.72 21.42 -2.56
CA ILE A 228 4.72 20.78 -3.40
C ILE A 228 6.10 20.98 -2.74
N GLU A 229 6.52 20.03 -1.91
CA GLU A 229 7.94 19.82 -1.63
C GLU A 229 8.48 18.76 -2.59
N LYS A 230 9.16 19.23 -3.63
CA LYS A 230 10.02 18.42 -4.50
C LYS A 230 11.16 17.85 -3.64
N THR A 231 11.07 16.60 -3.21
CA THR A 231 12.22 16.00 -2.52
C THR A 231 12.47 14.53 -2.86
N CYS A 232 13.75 14.29 -3.20
CA CYS A 232 14.53 13.05 -3.23
C CYS A 232 14.63 12.16 -4.47
N VAL A 233 13.96 12.43 -5.59
CA VAL A 233 14.23 11.70 -6.86
C VAL A 233 15.35 12.36 -7.66
N SER A 234 15.36 13.69 -7.76
CA SER A 234 16.38 14.43 -8.54
C SER A 234 17.80 14.28 -7.99
N GLN A 235 17.97 14.22 -6.67
CA GLN A 235 19.28 14.10 -6.03
C GLN A 235 19.85 12.67 -6.08
N ALA A 236 18.97 11.65 -6.02
CA ALA A 236 19.37 10.26 -6.19
C ALA A 236 19.73 9.96 -7.66
N LEU A 237 18.95 10.46 -8.62
CA LEU A 237 19.25 10.36 -10.06
C LEU A 237 20.55 11.09 -10.43
N GLN A 238 20.82 12.27 -9.86
CA GLN A 238 22.10 12.96 -10.07
C GLN A 238 23.29 12.16 -9.54
N LYS A 239 23.16 11.45 -8.41
CA LYS A 239 24.23 10.59 -7.89
C LYS A 239 24.45 9.35 -8.77
N VAL A 240 23.38 8.70 -9.21
CA VAL A 240 23.45 7.50 -10.07
C VAL A 240 24.04 7.85 -11.45
N ASN A 241 23.61 8.97 -12.06
CA ASN A 241 24.18 9.44 -13.32
C ASN A 241 25.67 9.78 -13.18
N LYS A 242 26.06 10.42 -12.07
CA LYS A 242 27.47 10.74 -11.80
C LYS A 242 28.33 9.47 -11.61
N MET A 243 27.80 8.44 -10.94
CA MET A 243 28.48 7.14 -10.79
C MET A 243 28.58 6.39 -12.13
N ASN A 244 27.58 6.49 -13.01
CA ASN A 244 27.61 5.89 -14.33
C ASN A 244 28.60 6.59 -15.28
N ASP A 245 28.72 7.92 -15.20
CA ASP A 245 29.69 8.69 -15.99
C ASP A 245 31.15 8.40 -15.55
N GLU A 246 31.39 8.24 -14.24
CA GLU A 246 32.70 7.83 -13.70
C GLU A 246 33.05 6.39 -14.09
N PHE A 247 32.07 5.49 -14.14
CA PHE A 247 32.29 4.10 -14.58
C PHE A 247 32.59 3.99 -16.09
N ASN A 248 31.88 4.77 -16.91
CA ASN A 248 32.07 4.78 -18.37
C ASN A 248 33.38 5.44 -18.79
N SER A 249 33.81 6.49 -18.10
CA SER A 249 35.13 7.11 -18.34
C SER A 249 36.28 6.17 -17.94
N THR A 250 36.15 5.45 -16.83
CA THR A 250 37.16 4.47 -16.38
C THR A 250 37.25 3.25 -17.30
N SER A 251 36.13 2.80 -17.88
CA SER A 251 36.10 1.69 -18.83
C SER A 251 36.71 2.05 -20.19
N MET A 252 36.48 3.28 -20.68
CA MET A 252 37.11 3.78 -21.91
C MET A 252 38.63 3.91 -21.77
N ILE A 253 39.13 4.47 -20.65
CA ILE A 253 40.56 4.59 -20.37
C ILE A 253 41.24 3.19 -20.32
N ASN A 254 40.56 2.19 -19.77
CA ASN A 254 41.08 0.82 -19.71
C ASN A 254 41.05 0.10 -21.08
N ASN A 255 40.09 0.43 -21.94
CA ASN A 255 40.03 -0.11 -23.30
C ASN A 255 41.10 0.48 -24.22
N GLU A 256 41.39 1.78 -24.13
CA GLU A 256 42.47 2.43 -24.89
C GLU A 256 43.87 1.91 -24.50
N LYS A 257 44.08 1.63 -23.20
CA LYS A 257 45.32 0.99 -22.71
C LYS A 257 45.48 -0.44 -23.24
N ARG A 258 44.39 -1.21 -23.36
CA ARG A 258 44.43 -2.57 -23.93
C ARG A 258 44.65 -2.59 -25.44
N THR A 259 44.08 -1.66 -26.19
CA THR A 259 44.31 -1.55 -27.65
C THR A 259 45.70 -1.04 -27.99
N SER A 260 46.28 -0.17 -27.15
CA SER A 260 47.68 0.26 -27.29
C SER A 260 48.69 -0.85 -26.95
N ALA A 261 48.40 -1.68 -25.94
CA ALA A 261 49.25 -2.82 -25.59
C ALA A 261 49.22 -3.94 -26.66
N ALA A 262 48.05 -4.17 -27.29
CA ALA A 262 47.92 -5.17 -28.36
C ALA A 262 48.64 -4.79 -29.67
N LYS A 263 48.93 -3.49 -29.89
CA LYS A 263 49.71 -3.03 -31.06
C LYS A 263 51.23 -3.16 -30.91
N LEU A 264 51.74 -3.36 -29.69
CA LEU A 264 53.17 -3.52 -29.41
C LEU A 264 53.68 -4.97 -29.42
N VAL A 265 52.78 -5.96 -29.59
CA VAL A 265 53.15 -7.39 -29.63
C VAL A 265 53.23 -7.93 -31.07
N ASN A 266 52.89 -7.12 -32.08
CA ASN A 266 52.94 -7.49 -33.50
C ASN A 266 53.95 -6.66 -34.32
N GLN A 267 55.06 -6.24 -33.71
CA GLN A 267 56.24 -5.68 -34.41
C GLN A 267 57.50 -6.42 -34.02
#